data_AF-A0A9E3X2X2-F1
#
_entry.id   AF-A0A9E3X2X2-F1
#
_cell.length_a   1.000
_cell.length_b   1.000
_cell.length_c   1.000
_cell.angle_alpha   90.00
_cell.angle_beta   90.00
_cell.angle_gamma   90.00
#
_symmetry.space_group_name_H-M   'P 1'
#
loop_
_entity.id
_entity.type
_entity.pdbx_description
1 polymer ?
#
loop_
_entity_poly.entity_id
_entity_poly.type
_entity_poly.pdbx_seq_one_letter_code
_entity_poly.pdbx_strand_id
1 'polypeptide(L)'
;MNVDKLLTMLPSEPSKWSAQTRAIWRRVGRLELTIIILSILVVGGVWLFVGVAGEVMEGDTQALDEAVVLALRNPNDLADPIGPPWLEEIGRDLTALGGVALLTLLTVSVVGFLFLQGTKRAAYFVAVAIVGGVVLGTGLKALFDRPRPELVPHLSYVYTASFPSGHSLNAAVVYLTLGVLLARLQKRRI
;
A
#
# COMPACT_ATOMS: atom_id res chain seq x y z
N MET A 1 52.05 -23.35 -43.60
CA MET A 1 50.78 -22.62 -43.48
C MET A 1 51.01 -21.52 -42.45
N ASN A 2 51.04 -20.26 -42.87
CA ASN A 2 51.60 -19.15 -42.08
C ASN A 2 50.59 -18.62 -41.03
N VAL A 3 51.06 -18.29 -39.83
CA VAL A 3 50.22 -17.89 -38.67
C VAL A 3 49.44 -16.59 -38.96
N ASP A 4 50.01 -15.70 -39.77
CA ASP A 4 49.36 -14.46 -40.23
C ASP A 4 48.11 -14.72 -41.09
N LYS A 5 48.07 -15.88 -41.75
CA LYS A 5 46.93 -16.30 -42.58
C LYS A 5 45.76 -16.84 -41.74
N LEU A 6 46.01 -17.24 -40.49
CA LEU A 6 44.98 -17.65 -39.53
C LEU A 6 44.35 -16.44 -38.82
N LEU A 7 45.13 -15.41 -38.52
CA LEU A 7 44.65 -14.19 -37.87
C LEU A 7 43.78 -13.31 -38.80
N THR A 8 43.95 -13.44 -40.11
CA THR A 8 43.13 -12.78 -41.14
C THR A 8 41.83 -13.52 -41.46
N MET A 9 41.66 -14.76 -40.98
CA MET A 9 40.41 -15.53 -41.10
C MET A 9 39.45 -15.32 -39.92
N LEU A 10 39.87 -14.58 -38.88
CA LEU A 10 38.98 -14.23 -37.78
C LEU A 10 38.06 -13.08 -38.21
N PRO A 11 36.72 -13.20 -38.06
CA PRO A 11 35.80 -12.13 -38.39
C PRO A 11 36.10 -10.90 -37.53
N SER A 12 36.53 -9.80 -38.16
CA SER A 12 36.89 -8.54 -37.51
C SER A 12 35.69 -7.63 -37.22
N GLU A 13 34.47 -8.05 -37.59
CA GLU A 13 33.26 -7.27 -37.37
C GLU A 13 32.54 -7.70 -36.08
N PRO A 14 32.21 -6.78 -35.15
CA PRO A 14 31.37 -7.11 -34.00
C PRO A 14 30.01 -7.59 -34.52
N SER A 15 29.78 -8.89 -34.41
CA SER A 15 28.58 -9.54 -34.92
C SER A 15 27.33 -8.79 -34.47
N LYS A 16 26.37 -8.59 -35.37
CA LYS A 16 25.08 -7.91 -35.10
C LYS A 16 24.33 -8.55 -33.91
N TRP A 17 24.65 -9.81 -33.60
CA TRP A 17 24.22 -10.55 -32.41
C TRP A 17 24.65 -9.89 -31.08
N SER A 18 25.75 -9.15 -31.03
CA SER A 18 26.26 -8.49 -29.81
C SER A 18 25.39 -7.31 -29.35
N ALA A 19 24.74 -6.58 -30.26
CA ALA A 19 23.92 -5.42 -29.91
C ALA A 19 22.55 -5.85 -29.37
N GLN A 20 21.90 -6.82 -30.03
CA GLN A 20 20.61 -7.37 -29.60
C GLN A 20 20.71 -8.14 -28.27
N THR A 21 21.76 -8.95 -28.09
CA THR A 21 22.00 -9.65 -26.82
C THR A 21 22.20 -8.65 -25.68
N ARG A 22 23.06 -7.64 -25.84
CA ARG A 22 23.25 -6.58 -24.83
C ARG A 22 21.95 -5.85 -24.47
N ALA A 23 21.05 -5.61 -25.42
CA ALA A 23 19.76 -4.97 -25.17
C ALA A 23 18.80 -5.87 -24.35
N ILE A 24 18.78 -7.18 -24.63
CA ILE A 24 18.01 -8.17 -23.87
C ILE A 24 18.56 -8.29 -22.45
N TRP A 25 19.87 -8.45 -22.29
CA TRP A 25 20.53 -8.52 -20.97
C TRP A 25 20.30 -7.25 -20.13
N ARG A 26 20.29 -6.06 -20.74
CA ARG A 26 19.95 -4.80 -20.05
C ARG A 26 18.45 -4.69 -19.68
N ARG A 27 17.55 -5.36 -20.40
CA ARG A 27 16.12 -5.42 -20.04
C ARG A 27 15.88 -6.43 -18.94
N VAL A 28 16.48 -7.62 -19.04
CA VAL A 28 16.44 -8.68 -18.02
C VAL A 28 17.05 -8.17 -16.72
N GLY A 29 18.26 -7.61 -16.74
CA GLY A 29 18.90 -7.07 -15.54
C GLY A 29 18.13 -5.89 -14.89
N ARG A 30 17.43 -5.05 -15.68
CA ARG A 30 16.54 -4.02 -15.11
C ARG A 30 15.28 -4.60 -14.49
N LEU A 31 14.69 -5.64 -15.11
CA LEU A 31 13.52 -6.31 -14.55
C LEU A 31 13.89 -7.03 -13.25
N GLU A 32 15.03 -7.74 -13.23
CA GLU A 32 15.56 -8.38 -12.04
C GLU A 32 15.81 -7.37 -10.92
N LEU A 33 16.52 -6.26 -11.20
CA LEU A 33 16.72 -5.18 -10.21
C LEU A 33 15.40 -4.60 -9.71
N THR A 34 14.44 -4.35 -10.60
CA THR A 34 13.13 -3.80 -10.22
C THR A 34 12.37 -4.77 -9.32
N ILE A 35 12.36 -6.06 -9.66
CA ILE A 35 11.70 -7.10 -8.86
C ILE A 35 12.38 -7.22 -7.50
N ILE A 36 13.72 -7.22 -7.44
CA ILE A 36 14.47 -7.30 -6.19
C ILE A 36 14.16 -6.10 -5.30
N ILE A 37 14.19 -4.88 -5.84
CA ILE A 37 13.86 -3.66 -5.09
C ILE A 37 12.43 -3.72 -4.57
N LEU A 38 11.45 -4.10 -5.40
CA LEU A 38 10.06 -4.21 -4.98
C LEU A 38 9.86 -5.28 -3.89
N SER A 39 10.52 -6.43 -4.03
CA SER A 39 10.49 -7.49 -3.03
C SER A 39 11.10 -7.04 -1.71
N ILE A 40 12.23 -6.34 -1.73
CA ILE A 40 12.84 -5.77 -0.52
C ILE A 40 11.91 -4.76 0.14
N LEU A 41 11.28 -3.88 -0.63
CA LEU A 41 10.33 -2.90 -0.10
C LEU A 41 9.10 -3.58 0.54
N VAL A 42 8.57 -4.63 -0.09
CA VAL A 42 7.44 -5.39 0.46
C VAL A 42 7.85 -6.12 1.74
N VAL A 43 8.95 -6.87 1.70
CA VAL A 43 9.42 -7.64 2.87
C VAL A 43 9.82 -6.71 4.00
N GLY A 44 10.55 -5.62 3.71
CA GLY A 44 10.93 -4.61 4.69
C GLY A 44 9.73 -3.89 5.29
N GLY A 45 8.72 -3.56 4.47
CA GLY A 45 7.47 -2.97 4.94
C GLY A 45 6.68 -3.92 5.85
N VAL A 46 6.59 -5.20 5.50
CA VAL A 46 5.96 -6.23 6.34
C VAL A 46 6.73 -6.42 7.64
N TRP A 47 8.07 -6.49 7.58
CA TRP A 47 8.91 -6.64 8.76
C TRP A 47 8.80 -5.45 9.71
N LEU A 48 8.83 -4.23 9.18
CA LEU A 48 8.60 -3.00 9.94
C LEU A 48 7.21 -3.02 10.58
N PHE A 49 6.18 -3.38 9.82
CA PHE A 49 4.82 -3.48 10.35
C PHE A 49 4.72 -4.50 11.48
N VAL A 50 5.32 -5.68 11.33
CA VAL A 50 5.34 -6.73 12.38
C VAL A 50 6.11 -6.26 13.61
N GLY A 51 7.25 -5.59 13.43
CA GLY A 51 8.03 -5.02 14.54
C GLY A 51 7.24 -3.99 15.34
N VAL A 52 6.64 -3.01 14.65
CA VAL A 52 5.78 -2.00 15.28
C VAL A 52 4.55 -2.65 15.92
N ALA A 53 3.93 -3.62 15.26
CA ALA A 53 2.80 -4.36 15.83
C ALA A 53 3.19 -5.10 17.12
N GLY A 54 4.39 -5.69 17.17
CA GLY A 54 4.96 -6.31 18.36
C GLY A 54 5.08 -5.32 19.52
N GLU A 55 5.73 -4.18 19.30
CA GLU A 55 5.89 -3.13 20.34
C GLU A 55 4.54 -2.57 20.82
N VAL A 56 3.56 -2.43 19.93
CA VAL A 56 2.18 -2.03 20.27
C VAL A 56 1.46 -3.11 21.09
N MET A 57 1.68 -4.38 20.78
CA MET A 57 1.08 -5.50 21.53
C MET A 57 1.72 -5.68 22.92
N GLU A 58 3.03 -5.44 23.02
CA GLU A 58 3.80 -5.51 24.27
C GLU A 58 3.46 -4.35 25.22
N GLY A 59 2.95 -3.24 24.68
CA GLY A 59 2.49 -2.08 25.46
C GLY A 59 3.56 -1.03 25.69
N ASP A 60 4.78 -1.23 25.18
CA ASP A 60 5.90 -0.29 25.30
C ASP A 60 5.63 1.07 24.61
N THR A 61 4.76 1.08 23.61
CA THR A 61 4.32 2.31 22.92
C THR A 61 3.19 3.04 23.64
N GLN A 62 2.54 2.42 24.63
CA GLN A 62 1.34 2.98 25.26
C GLN A 62 1.63 4.30 25.99
N ALA A 63 2.79 4.43 26.64
CA ALA A 63 3.20 5.67 27.30
C ALA A 63 3.44 6.82 26.30
N LEU A 64 3.94 6.51 25.11
CA LEU A 64 4.15 7.48 24.04
C LEU A 64 2.80 7.89 23.43
N ASP A 65 1.92 6.93 23.15
CA ASP A 65 0.58 7.18 22.63
C ASP A 65 -0.25 8.05 23.59
N GLU A 66 -0.22 7.73 24.89
CA GLU A 66 -0.89 8.53 25.93
C GLU A 66 -0.29 9.94 26.01
N ALA A 67 1.04 10.09 25.94
CA ALA A 67 1.68 11.40 25.94
C ALA A 67 1.29 12.25 24.72
N VAL A 68 1.21 11.65 23.53
CA VAL A 68 0.82 12.34 22.30
C VAL A 68 -0.66 12.73 22.34
N VAL A 69 -1.54 11.83 22.78
CA VAL A 69 -2.98 12.14 22.91
C VAL A 69 -3.17 13.26 23.92
N LEU A 70 -2.56 13.19 25.09
CA LEU A 70 -2.67 14.23 26.12
C LEU A 70 -2.06 15.56 25.67
N ALA A 71 -0.97 15.55 24.89
CA ALA A 71 -0.39 16.76 24.31
C ALA A 71 -1.33 17.45 23.29
N LEU A 72 -2.31 16.73 22.75
CA LEU A 72 -3.33 17.22 21.83
C LEU A 72 -4.68 17.50 22.53
N ARG A 73 -4.77 17.37 23.86
CA ARG A 73 -5.99 17.63 24.64
C ARG A 73 -5.84 18.82 25.56
N ASN A 74 -6.95 19.54 25.74
CA ASN A 74 -7.00 20.62 26.70
C ASN A 74 -6.76 20.05 28.12
N PRO A 75 -5.78 20.56 28.89
CA PRO A 75 -5.50 20.05 30.24
C PRO A 75 -6.68 20.14 31.20
N ASN A 76 -7.64 21.03 30.92
CA ASN A 76 -8.83 21.26 31.75
C ASN A 76 -10.06 20.47 31.28
N ASP A 77 -10.05 19.96 30.04
CA ASP A 77 -11.11 19.11 29.48
C ASP A 77 -10.51 18.12 28.47
N LEU A 78 -10.36 16.87 28.90
CA LEU A 78 -9.77 15.81 28.07
C LEU A 78 -10.67 15.40 26.89
N ALA A 79 -11.94 15.81 26.88
CA ALA A 79 -12.83 15.61 25.73
C ALA A 79 -12.59 16.65 24.62
N ASP A 80 -11.96 17.77 24.94
CA ASP A 80 -11.71 18.91 24.05
C ASP A 80 -10.30 18.79 23.41
N PRO A 81 -10.19 18.57 22.08
CA PRO A 81 -8.92 18.67 21.38
C PRO A 81 -8.36 20.10 21.41
N ILE A 82 -7.05 20.24 21.50
CA ILE A 82 -6.40 21.55 21.31
C ILE A 82 -6.50 21.92 19.83
N GLY A 83 -7.30 22.94 19.53
CA GLY A 83 -7.36 23.52 18.20
C GLY A 83 -8.63 24.31 17.93
N PRO A 84 -8.67 25.07 16.85
CA PRO A 84 -9.91 25.70 16.37
C PRO A 84 -10.86 24.65 15.75
N PRO A 85 -12.19 24.84 15.81
CA PRO A 85 -13.17 23.83 15.36
C PRO A 85 -13.01 23.35 13.90
N TRP A 86 -12.48 24.20 13.02
CA TRP A 86 -12.24 23.83 11.62
C TRP A 86 -11.19 22.72 11.47
N LEU A 87 -10.26 22.59 12.42
CA LEU A 87 -9.22 21.56 12.38
C LEU A 87 -9.81 20.17 12.67
N GLU A 88 -10.79 20.12 13.57
CA GLU A 88 -11.55 18.90 13.87
C GLU A 88 -12.40 18.45 12.69
N GLU A 89 -13.05 19.40 12.01
CA GLU A 89 -13.80 19.12 10.78
C GLU A 89 -12.90 18.54 9.68
N ILE A 90 -11.70 19.12 9.47
CA ILE A 90 -10.74 18.56 8.52
C ILE A 90 -10.31 17.14 8.93
N GLY A 91 -10.01 16.90 10.20
CA GLY A 91 -9.63 15.57 10.69
C GLY A 91 -10.76 14.54 10.49
N ARG A 92 -12.00 14.95 10.74
CA ARG A 92 -13.20 14.15 10.49
C ARG A 92 -13.38 13.83 9.01
N ASP A 93 -13.25 14.81 8.14
CA ASP A 93 -13.42 14.65 6.69
C ASP A 93 -12.33 13.76 6.09
N LEU A 94 -11.08 13.96 6.50
CA LEU A 94 -9.96 13.11 6.09
C LEU A 94 -10.16 11.66 6.56
N THR A 95 -10.71 11.46 7.76
CA THR A 95 -11.06 10.11 8.24
C THR A 95 -12.22 9.51 7.44
N ALA A 96 -13.20 10.33 7.06
CA ALA A 96 -14.33 9.92 6.24
C ALA A 96 -13.90 9.46 4.83
N LEU A 97 -12.78 9.96 4.31
CA LEU A 97 -12.18 9.46 3.06
C LEU A 97 -11.76 7.98 3.15
N GLY A 98 -11.38 7.50 4.34
CA GLY A 98 -11.13 6.09 4.61
C GLY A 98 -12.38 5.29 4.99
N GLY A 99 -13.55 5.92 4.98
CA GLY A 99 -14.82 5.32 5.36
C GLY A 99 -15.19 4.15 4.45
N VAL A 100 -15.63 3.04 5.06
CA VAL A 100 -16.05 1.83 4.34
C VAL A 100 -17.10 2.15 3.27
N ALA A 101 -18.06 3.03 3.58
CA ALA A 101 -19.10 3.43 2.66
C ALA A 101 -18.53 4.13 1.41
N LEU A 102 -17.66 5.14 1.60
CA LEU A 102 -17.07 5.88 0.49
C LEU A 102 -16.16 4.98 -0.35
N LEU A 103 -15.30 4.19 0.30
CA LEU A 103 -14.38 3.29 -0.39
C LEU A 103 -15.11 2.19 -1.17
N THR A 104 -16.22 1.67 -0.63
CA THR A 104 -17.08 0.72 -1.35
C THR A 104 -17.71 1.35 -2.57
N LEU A 105 -18.30 2.55 -2.42
CA LEU A 105 -18.91 3.29 -3.53
C LEU A 105 -17.89 3.57 -4.63
N LEU A 106 -16.70 4.05 -4.26
CA LEU A 106 -15.61 4.33 -5.19
C LEU A 106 -15.16 3.06 -5.92
N THR A 107 -14.97 1.96 -5.19
CA THR A 107 -14.56 0.66 -5.74
C THR A 107 -15.58 0.15 -6.76
N VAL A 108 -16.86 0.12 -6.40
CA VAL A 108 -17.95 -0.31 -7.28
C VAL A 108 -18.02 0.61 -8.52
N SER A 109 -17.89 1.92 -8.33
CA SER A 109 -17.93 2.89 -9.45
C SER A 109 -16.80 2.65 -10.44
N VAL A 110 -15.57 2.47 -9.96
CA VAL A 110 -14.40 2.23 -10.83
C VAL A 110 -14.49 0.87 -11.52
N VAL A 111 -14.81 -0.19 -10.78
CA VAL A 111 -14.96 -1.53 -11.35
C VAL A 111 -16.08 -1.56 -12.39
N GLY A 112 -17.23 -0.95 -12.08
CA GLY A 112 -18.35 -0.79 -13.00
C GLY A 112 -17.97 -0.02 -14.26
N PHE A 113 -17.29 1.12 -14.12
CA PHE A 113 -16.77 1.88 -15.26
C PHE A 113 -15.83 1.06 -16.15
N LEU A 114 -14.91 0.28 -15.55
CA LEU A 114 -13.99 -0.56 -16.31
C LEU A 114 -14.70 -1.70 -17.06
N PHE A 115 -15.77 -2.25 -16.47
CA PHE A 115 -16.63 -3.22 -17.14
C PHE A 115 -17.36 -2.60 -18.33
N LEU A 116 -17.92 -1.38 -18.18
CA LEU A 116 -18.58 -0.65 -19.25
C LEU A 116 -17.62 -0.29 -20.39
N GLN A 117 -16.36 0.02 -20.08
CA GLN A 117 -15.28 0.26 -21.06
C GLN A 117 -14.78 -1.02 -21.75
N GLY A 118 -15.32 -2.20 -21.43
CA GLY A 118 -14.90 -3.49 -22.00
C GLY A 118 -13.53 -3.99 -21.51
N THR A 119 -12.89 -3.29 -20.58
CA THR A 119 -11.55 -3.62 -20.06
C THR A 119 -11.60 -4.61 -18.89
N LYS A 120 -12.27 -5.75 -19.10
CA LYS A 120 -12.59 -6.74 -18.05
C LYS A 120 -11.36 -7.19 -17.23
N ARG A 121 -10.19 -7.34 -17.86
CA ARG A 121 -8.94 -7.71 -17.17
C ARG A 121 -8.50 -6.68 -16.11
N ALA A 122 -8.66 -5.38 -16.40
CA ALA A 122 -8.35 -4.32 -15.46
C ALA A 122 -9.39 -4.27 -14.33
N ALA A 123 -10.67 -4.47 -14.65
CA ALA A 123 -11.74 -4.55 -13.67
C ALA A 123 -11.51 -5.67 -12.65
N TYR A 124 -11.18 -6.89 -13.12
CA TYR A 124 -10.87 -8.01 -12.25
C TYR A 124 -9.63 -7.77 -11.39
N PHE A 125 -8.57 -7.18 -11.95
CA PHE A 125 -7.37 -6.86 -11.19
C PHE A 125 -7.68 -5.91 -10.01
N VAL A 126 -8.42 -4.83 -10.27
CA VAL A 126 -8.81 -3.86 -9.24
C VAL A 126 -9.71 -4.50 -8.19
N ALA A 127 -10.70 -5.29 -8.61
CA ALA A 127 -11.61 -5.98 -7.70
C ALA A 127 -10.87 -6.95 -6.78
N VAL A 128 -10.00 -7.80 -7.32
CA VAL A 128 -9.24 -8.78 -6.54
C VAL A 128 -8.26 -8.08 -5.59
N ALA A 129 -7.57 -7.03 -6.03
CA ALA A 129 -6.64 -6.30 -5.19
C ALA A 129 -7.34 -5.65 -3.98
N ILE A 130 -8.49 -5.00 -4.20
CA ILE A 130 -9.23 -4.32 -3.13
C ILE A 130 -9.88 -5.34 -2.20
N VAL A 131 -10.59 -6.34 -2.72
CA VAL A 131 -11.22 -7.38 -1.91
C VAL A 131 -10.17 -8.17 -1.12
N GLY A 132 -9.06 -8.54 -1.77
CA GLY A 132 -7.95 -9.22 -1.10
C GLY A 132 -7.34 -8.39 0.03
N GLY A 133 -7.13 -7.09 -0.19
CA GLY A 133 -6.62 -6.19 0.85
C GLY A 133 -7.58 -6.04 2.04
N VAL A 134 -8.89 -5.95 1.79
CA VAL A 134 -9.90 -5.91 2.86
C VAL A 134 -9.90 -7.22 3.65
N VAL A 135 -9.92 -8.38 2.96
CA VAL A 135 -9.92 -9.70 3.60
C VAL A 135 -8.66 -9.90 4.45
N LEU A 136 -7.49 -9.56 3.92
CA LEU A 136 -6.23 -9.60 4.66
C LEU A 136 -6.26 -8.66 5.88
N GLY A 137 -6.78 -7.44 5.72
CA GLY A 137 -6.94 -6.49 6.81
C GLY A 137 -7.85 -7.01 7.92
N THR A 138 -8.98 -7.64 7.58
CA THR A 138 -9.85 -8.31 8.56
C THR A 138 -9.19 -9.53 9.19
N GLY A 139 -8.42 -10.30 8.43
CA GLY A 139 -7.66 -11.45 8.96
C GLY A 139 -6.59 -11.02 9.95
N LEU A 140 -5.86 -9.93 9.66
CA LEU A 140 -4.90 -9.34 10.60
C LEU A 140 -5.58 -8.88 11.89
N LYS A 141 -6.75 -8.24 11.80
CA LYS A 141 -7.54 -7.86 12.99
C LYS A 141 -7.95 -9.08 13.83
N ALA A 142 -8.29 -10.19 13.19
CA ALA A 142 -8.62 -11.44 13.88
C ALA A 142 -7.40 -12.20 14.41
N LEU A 143 -6.20 -11.95 13.87
CA LEU A 143 -4.96 -12.56 14.34
C LEU A 143 -4.38 -11.83 15.57
N PHE A 144 -4.58 -10.51 15.65
CA PHE A 144 -4.14 -9.67 16.77
C PHE A 144 -5.13 -9.58 17.94
N ASP A 145 -6.17 -10.42 17.95
CA ASP A 145 -7.34 -10.42 18.84
C ASP A 145 -7.02 -10.29 20.34
N ARG A 146 -6.80 -9.04 20.81
CA ARG A 146 -6.63 -8.67 22.22
C ARG A 146 -8.01 -8.38 22.81
N PRO A 147 -8.46 -9.10 23.85
CA PRO A 147 -9.72 -8.77 24.55
C PRO A 147 -9.61 -7.38 25.19
N ARG A 148 -10.56 -6.48 24.89
CA ARG A 148 -10.54 -5.11 25.42
C ARG A 148 -11.13 -5.07 26.83
N PRO A 149 -10.47 -4.43 27.82
CA PRO A 149 -11.07 -4.16 29.13
C PRO A 149 -12.26 -3.21 28.98
N GLU A 150 -13.43 -3.63 29.44
CA GLU A 150 -14.67 -2.84 29.46
C GLU A 150 -14.64 -1.87 30.65
N LEU A 151 -14.27 -0.60 30.41
CA LEU A 151 -14.28 0.43 31.46
C LEU A 151 -15.13 1.67 31.15
N VAL A 152 -15.69 1.84 29.93
CA VAL A 152 -16.51 3.03 29.61
C VAL A 152 -17.65 2.73 28.61
N PRO A 153 -18.88 3.23 28.81
CA PRO A 153 -19.98 3.08 27.85
C PRO A 153 -19.69 3.89 26.59
N HIS A 154 -19.73 3.24 25.43
CA HIS A 154 -19.37 3.86 24.16
C HIS A 154 -20.57 4.65 23.60
N LEU A 155 -20.41 5.97 23.43
CA LEU A 155 -21.41 6.86 22.81
C LEU A 155 -21.48 6.78 21.26
N SER A 156 -20.79 5.81 20.65
CA SER A 156 -21.00 5.43 19.26
C SER A 156 -20.52 3.99 19.05
N TYR A 157 -21.24 3.24 18.20
CA TYR A 157 -20.94 1.85 17.87
C TYR A 157 -19.60 1.72 17.12
N VAL A 158 -18.49 1.66 17.86
CA VAL A 158 -17.15 1.41 17.30
C VAL A 158 -16.88 -0.10 17.32
N TYR A 159 -17.34 -0.80 16.28
CA TYR A 159 -17.28 -2.26 16.19
C TYR A 159 -15.92 -2.86 15.77
N THR A 160 -14.77 -2.16 15.84
CA THR A 160 -13.49 -2.82 15.50
C THR A 160 -12.26 -2.37 16.30
N ALA A 161 -11.27 -3.27 16.37
CA ALA A 161 -9.92 -3.08 16.93
C ALA A 161 -9.27 -1.75 16.49
N SER A 162 -8.51 -1.13 17.40
CA SER A 162 -7.88 0.19 17.25
C SER A 162 -6.61 0.10 16.42
N PHE A 163 -6.05 -1.11 16.33
CA PHE A 163 -4.86 -1.41 15.57
C PHE A 163 -5.07 -2.64 14.68
N PRO A 164 -4.69 -2.57 13.39
CA PRO A 164 -4.45 -1.34 12.63
C PRO A 164 -5.76 -0.57 12.38
N SER A 165 -5.67 0.75 12.19
CA SER A 165 -6.84 1.58 11.82
C SER A 165 -7.48 1.04 10.54
N GLY A 166 -8.75 0.62 10.63
CA GLY A 166 -9.49 0.08 9.49
C GLY A 166 -9.69 1.11 8.37
N HIS A 167 -9.91 2.37 8.73
CA HIS A 167 -10.08 3.46 7.76
C HIS A 167 -8.78 3.73 7.01
N SER A 168 -7.65 3.76 7.71
CA SER A 168 -6.33 4.02 7.10
C SER A 168 -5.86 2.88 6.21
N LEU A 169 -6.03 1.62 6.67
CA LEU A 169 -5.64 0.44 5.90
C LEU A 169 -6.49 0.31 4.62
N ASN A 170 -7.81 0.47 4.73
CA ASN A 170 -8.69 0.40 3.57
C ASN A 170 -8.44 1.55 2.58
N ALA A 171 -8.19 2.78 3.08
CA ALA A 171 -7.83 3.91 2.23
C ALA A 171 -6.54 3.66 1.45
N ALA A 172 -5.49 3.16 2.12
CA ALA A 172 -4.22 2.84 1.48
C ALA A 172 -4.39 1.80 0.37
N VAL A 173 -5.11 0.70 0.64
CA VAL A 173 -5.38 -0.36 -0.35
C VAL A 173 -6.09 0.21 -1.57
N VAL A 174 -7.17 0.96 -1.37
CA VAL A 174 -7.98 1.49 -2.48
C VAL A 174 -7.23 2.55 -3.27
N TYR A 175 -6.69 3.58 -2.62
CA TYR A 175 -6.05 4.70 -3.32
C TYR A 175 -4.76 4.29 -4.04
N LEU A 176 -3.92 3.44 -3.45
CA LEU A 176 -2.71 2.94 -4.13
C LEU A 176 -3.07 2.05 -5.32
N THR A 177 -4.10 1.19 -5.20
CA THR A 177 -4.58 0.36 -6.32
C THR A 177 -5.05 1.23 -7.50
N LEU A 178 -5.80 2.30 -7.21
CA LEU A 178 -6.24 3.26 -8.23
C LEU A 178 -5.07 4.04 -8.83
N GLY A 179 -4.09 4.46 -8.02
CA GLY A 179 -2.88 5.11 -8.50
C GLY A 179 -2.10 4.23 -9.50
N VAL A 180 -1.94 2.94 -9.20
CA VAL A 180 -1.30 1.97 -10.10
C VAL A 180 -2.11 1.78 -11.39
N LEU A 181 -3.44 1.71 -11.29
CA LEU A 181 -4.31 1.63 -12.47
C LEU A 181 -4.12 2.85 -13.37
N LEU A 182 -4.15 4.06 -12.81
CA LEU A 182 -3.98 5.31 -13.55
C LEU A 182 -2.61 5.39 -14.24
N ALA A 183 -1.53 5.07 -13.50
CA ALA A 183 -0.19 5.06 -14.06
C ALA A 183 -0.06 4.06 -15.23
N ARG A 184 -0.74 2.90 -15.16
CA ARG A 184 -0.75 1.91 -16.25
C ARG A 184 -1.59 2.35 -17.45
N LEU A 185 -2.70 3.04 -17.24
CA LEU A 185 -3.53 3.56 -18.33
C LEU A 185 -2.83 4.71 -19.07
N GLN A 186 -2.13 5.60 -18.37
CA GLN A 186 -1.39 6.71 -18.97
C GLN A 186 -0.24 6.20 -19.86
N LYS A 187 0.50 5.19 -19.41
CA LYS A 187 1.64 4.62 -20.14
C LYS A 187 1.26 3.88 -21.43
N ARG A 188 -0.04 3.57 -21.64
CA ARG A 188 -0.56 2.99 -22.88
C ARG A 188 -0.94 4.03 -23.94
N ARG A 189 -1.03 5.31 -23.56
CA ARG A 189 -1.51 6.40 -24.41
C ARG A 189 -0.38 7.23 -25.03
N ILE A 190 0.86 7.00 -24.59
CA ILE A 190 2.11 7.62 -25.07
C ILE A 190 2.90 6.53 -25.79
#